data_AF-A0A840ATF2-F1
#
_entry.id   AF-A0A840ATF2-F1
#
_cell.length_a   1.000
_cell.length_b   1.000
_cell.length_c   1.000
_cell.angle_alpha   90.00
_cell.angle_beta   90.00
_cell.angle_gamma   90.00
#
_symmetry.space_group_name_H-M   'P 1'
#
loop_
_entity.id
_entity.type
_entity.pdbx_description
1 polymer ?
#
loop_
_entity_poly.entity_id
_entity_poly.type
_entity_poly.pdbx_seq_one_letter_code
_entity_poly.pdbx_strand_id
1 'polypeptide(L)'
;MTRIRLGQLFDCTEQGGVLVAEAADGSLRHIDDVPSGLACQCQCPGCDRRMVAKKGDLQAHHFAHHVDRDGASCTSAGETALHKFAKQVLDERLEIALPELVISHRDDTEVVVRATRLAFDEAILETKDGSIVPDVVLVLRDRRLIVEFKVTHPCDDVKIARIRAMNVGAIEIDLSGYRDRALDELADDILHNAPRIWLHNPHEPAARDRLSERARQRAEDRQKSIDEHRRNYRHRLPAREGGKGECEAMLRRDGLDDLINLPVDGSGCFTAPLAEWQGAIVLALLQSKSQPFRTRTAVAALVRRGWIDPLFRSVSEEIAKALKESGVPFASPAKSVESYLRQLEQLGFIHSAPSEIWKASGLLRQRIHEAKELRARPAKRLAEMRGIVSEQLLGLPDEETRGFSFETWIQAELSDRGQSVADAIHGSEPEWTTLCHQLSNIGTQIRFSPRANLELFGLPCEGKLERALQRKRLEAEDREREKREKEKADAEARVVRLRKLAAADLGEGHEIWLSTGDAALNGQSPLESARSETGLRDAIYALGRKADQLRIEEQARERKHKAVRELEALARNRYIDPARADLWMRSSRPELGGQSPADFTIDDATRDKCAIYLPGKKSRY
;
A
#
# COMPACT_ATOMS: atom_id res chain seq x y z
N MET A 1 -22.43 -18.34 -90.75
CA MET A 1 -22.44 -16.91 -90.39
C MET A 1 -21.22 -16.65 -89.55
N THR A 2 -20.31 -15.87 -90.10
CA THR A 2 -19.10 -15.38 -89.45
C THR A 2 -19.50 -14.35 -88.39
N ARG A 3 -18.92 -14.46 -87.18
CA ARG A 3 -19.13 -13.46 -86.13
C ARG A 3 -18.45 -12.15 -86.51
N ILE A 4 -19.21 -11.06 -86.51
CA ILE A 4 -18.70 -9.72 -86.80
C ILE A 4 -18.20 -9.09 -85.51
N ARG A 5 -16.97 -8.58 -85.52
CA ARG A 5 -16.40 -7.76 -84.44
C ARG A 5 -16.62 -6.28 -84.71
N LEU A 6 -16.79 -5.51 -83.65
CA LEU A 6 -17.02 -4.07 -83.69
C LEU A 6 -15.91 -3.34 -84.44
N GLY A 7 -14.65 -3.74 -84.25
CA GLY A 7 -13.46 -3.16 -84.88
C GLY A 7 -13.49 -3.32 -86.40
N GLN A 8 -14.12 -4.39 -86.90
CA GLN A 8 -14.31 -4.62 -88.34
C GLN A 8 -15.30 -3.64 -88.98
N LEU A 9 -16.06 -2.86 -88.19
CA LEU A 9 -16.85 -1.72 -88.66
C LEU A 9 -15.99 -0.46 -88.84
N PHE A 10 -14.84 -0.38 -88.16
CA PHE A 10 -13.89 0.73 -88.24
C PHE A 10 -12.69 0.44 -89.16
N ASP A 11 -12.40 -0.84 -89.41
CA ASP A 11 -11.28 -1.28 -90.23
C ASP A 11 -11.51 -0.94 -91.71
N CYS A 12 -10.87 0.14 -92.16
CA CYS A 12 -10.52 0.29 -93.56
C CYS A 12 -9.23 -0.52 -93.80
N THR A 13 -9.27 -1.56 -94.63
CA THR A 13 -8.05 -2.27 -95.07
C THR A 13 -7.09 -1.28 -95.74
N GLU A 14 -5.79 -1.60 -95.81
CA GLU A 14 -4.76 -0.76 -96.48
C GLU A 14 -5.10 -0.43 -97.96
N GLN A 15 -6.12 -1.09 -98.53
CA GLN A 15 -6.64 -0.89 -99.89
C GLN A 15 -8.01 -0.19 -99.94
N GLY A 16 -8.51 0.34 -98.81
CA GLY A 16 -9.76 1.10 -98.73
C GLY A 16 -11.05 0.26 -98.69
N GLY A 17 -10.96 -1.03 -98.35
CA GLY A 17 -12.11 -1.94 -98.24
C GLY A 17 -12.55 -2.20 -96.81
N VAL A 18 -13.82 -2.52 -96.58
CA VAL A 18 -14.41 -2.85 -95.26
C VAL A 18 -14.83 -4.31 -95.23
N LEU A 19 -14.75 -5.00 -94.09
CA LEU A 19 -15.11 -6.43 -94.00
C LEU A 19 -16.61 -6.68 -93.78
N VAL A 20 -17.36 -5.63 -93.48
CA VAL A 20 -18.77 -5.69 -93.10
C VAL A 20 -19.59 -4.72 -93.93
N ALA A 21 -20.78 -5.15 -94.35
CA ALA A 21 -21.76 -4.31 -95.01
C ALA A 21 -23.18 -4.64 -94.52
N GLU A 22 -24.11 -3.73 -94.71
CA GLU A 22 -25.52 -3.89 -94.35
C GLU A 22 -26.30 -4.50 -95.52
N ALA A 23 -27.04 -5.58 -95.30
CA ALA A 23 -27.87 -6.20 -96.32
C ALA A 23 -29.20 -5.44 -96.49
N ALA A 24 -29.97 -5.78 -97.53
CA ALA A 24 -31.25 -5.12 -97.82
C ALA A 24 -32.32 -5.29 -96.71
N ASP A 25 -32.14 -6.26 -95.81
CA ASP A 25 -32.98 -6.48 -94.64
C ASP A 25 -32.54 -5.69 -93.39
N GLY A 26 -31.50 -4.85 -93.53
CA GLY A 26 -30.91 -4.07 -92.43
C GLY A 26 -29.89 -4.83 -91.57
N SER A 27 -29.65 -6.13 -91.84
CA SER A 27 -28.70 -6.93 -91.05
C SER A 27 -27.25 -6.71 -91.50
N LEU A 28 -26.33 -6.60 -90.54
CA LEU A 28 -24.90 -6.54 -90.82
C LEU A 28 -24.37 -7.93 -91.23
N ARG A 29 -23.65 -8.00 -92.35
CA ARG A 29 -23.09 -9.25 -92.91
C ARG A 29 -21.59 -9.14 -93.12
N HIS A 30 -20.86 -10.20 -92.74
CA HIS A 30 -19.43 -10.33 -93.05
C HIS A 30 -19.26 -10.61 -94.55
N ILE A 31 -18.14 -10.15 -95.12
CA ILE A 31 -17.83 -10.36 -96.54
C ILE A 31 -17.91 -11.83 -96.93
N ASP A 32 -17.50 -12.75 -96.07
CA ASP A 32 -17.54 -14.20 -96.37
C ASP A 32 -18.95 -14.76 -96.52
N ASP A 33 -19.96 -14.16 -95.88
CA ASP A 33 -21.34 -14.66 -95.86
C ASP A 33 -22.23 -14.15 -97.01
N VAL A 34 -21.70 -13.33 -97.93
CA VAL A 34 -22.47 -12.76 -99.05
C VAL A 34 -22.00 -13.25 -100.43
N PRO A 35 -22.88 -13.24 -101.46
CA PRO A 35 -22.45 -13.48 -102.85
C PRO A 35 -21.41 -12.46 -103.33
N SER A 36 -20.50 -12.86 -104.24
CA SER A 36 -19.51 -11.97 -104.84
C SER A 36 -20.17 -10.92 -105.78
N GLY A 37 -19.52 -9.78 -105.95
CA GLY A 37 -19.95 -8.68 -106.81
C GLY A 37 -21.14 -7.90 -106.25
N LEU A 38 -21.93 -7.30 -107.15
CA LEU A 38 -23.12 -6.50 -106.80
C LEU A 38 -24.34 -7.35 -106.42
N ALA A 39 -24.23 -8.67 -106.59
CA ALA A 39 -25.25 -9.63 -106.18
C ALA A 39 -25.40 -9.69 -104.65
N CYS A 40 -24.43 -9.17 -103.87
CA CYS A 40 -24.56 -9.03 -102.43
C CYS A 40 -25.69 -8.08 -102.01
N GLN A 41 -26.05 -7.12 -102.86
CA GLN A 41 -27.05 -6.07 -102.58
C GLN A 41 -26.80 -5.32 -101.26
N CYS A 42 -25.55 -5.25 -100.82
CA CYS A 42 -25.21 -4.62 -99.55
C CYS A 42 -24.96 -3.11 -99.69
N GLN A 43 -25.08 -2.40 -98.58
CA GLN A 43 -24.83 -0.97 -98.42
C GLN A 43 -23.78 -0.73 -97.34
N CYS A 44 -23.09 0.40 -97.39
CA CYS A 44 -22.14 0.78 -96.34
C CYS A 44 -22.94 1.20 -95.11
N PRO A 45 -22.72 0.59 -93.92
CA PRO A 45 -23.50 0.91 -92.72
C PRO A 45 -23.29 2.37 -92.24
N GLY A 46 -22.20 3.00 -92.69
CA GLY A 46 -21.86 4.37 -92.31
C GLY A 46 -22.42 5.48 -93.20
N CYS A 47 -22.60 5.23 -94.50
CA CYS A 47 -23.01 6.27 -95.47
C CYS A 47 -24.10 5.82 -96.44
N ASP A 48 -24.64 4.61 -96.25
CA ASP A 48 -25.76 4.01 -96.99
C ASP A 48 -25.51 3.87 -98.50
N ARG A 49 -24.27 4.09 -98.96
CA ARG A 49 -23.87 3.91 -100.35
C ARG A 49 -23.77 2.42 -100.69
N ARG A 50 -24.19 2.05 -101.90
CA ARG A 50 -24.13 0.68 -102.41
C ARG A 50 -22.69 0.14 -102.44
N MET A 51 -22.52 -1.08 -101.91
CA MET A 51 -21.26 -1.79 -101.82
C MET A 51 -21.16 -2.90 -102.87
N VAL A 52 -19.93 -3.28 -103.22
CA VAL A 52 -19.58 -4.43 -104.06
C VAL A 52 -18.70 -5.38 -103.27
N ALA A 53 -19.08 -6.66 -103.19
CA ALA A 53 -18.30 -7.69 -102.51
C ALA A 53 -17.16 -8.19 -103.42
N LYS A 54 -15.91 -7.83 -103.12
CA LYS A 54 -14.73 -8.30 -103.86
C LYS A 54 -14.19 -9.56 -103.19
N LYS A 55 -14.32 -10.70 -103.87
CA LYS A 55 -13.80 -12.00 -103.44
C LYS A 55 -12.87 -12.58 -104.52
N GLY A 56 -11.72 -13.10 -104.12
CA GLY A 56 -10.76 -13.71 -105.04
C GLY A 56 -9.61 -14.39 -104.29
N ASP A 57 -8.89 -15.28 -104.98
CA ASP A 57 -7.88 -16.14 -104.35
C ASP A 57 -6.55 -15.42 -104.04
N LEU A 58 -6.32 -14.24 -104.65
CA LEU A 58 -5.07 -13.47 -104.53
C LEU A 58 -5.18 -12.23 -103.62
N GLN A 59 -6.37 -11.68 -103.41
CA GLN A 59 -6.61 -10.50 -102.58
C GLN A 59 -7.57 -10.84 -101.45
N ALA A 60 -7.34 -10.29 -100.26
CA ALA A 60 -8.22 -10.48 -99.12
C ALA A 60 -9.65 -10.05 -99.46
N HIS A 61 -10.63 -10.87 -99.08
CA HIS A 61 -12.05 -10.57 -99.28
C HIS A 61 -12.41 -9.26 -98.58
N HIS A 62 -13.03 -8.31 -99.30
CA HIS A 62 -13.53 -7.07 -98.73
C HIS A 62 -14.71 -6.50 -99.51
N PHE A 63 -15.48 -5.61 -98.90
CA PHE A 63 -16.41 -4.73 -99.58
C PHE A 63 -15.71 -3.45 -100.02
N ALA A 64 -16.07 -2.96 -101.20
CA ALA A 64 -15.72 -1.62 -101.67
C ALA A 64 -16.99 -0.86 -102.08
N HIS A 65 -16.96 0.46 -102.12
CA HIS A 65 -18.07 1.23 -102.68
C HIS A 65 -18.19 0.95 -104.19
N HIS A 66 -19.41 0.76 -104.69
CA HIS A 66 -19.64 0.48 -106.12
C HIS A 66 -19.37 1.72 -106.99
N VAL A 67 -19.59 2.92 -106.45
CA VAL A 67 -19.36 4.21 -107.13
C VAL A 67 -18.69 5.16 -106.15
N ASP A 68 -17.43 5.52 -106.40
CA ASP A 68 -16.76 6.62 -105.73
C ASP A 68 -17.23 7.93 -106.39
N ARG A 69 -18.13 8.66 -105.73
CA ARG A 69 -18.39 10.05 -106.12
C ARG A 69 -17.40 10.96 -105.40
N ASP A 70 -16.58 11.65 -106.20
CA ASP A 70 -15.82 12.85 -105.88
C ASP A 70 -15.19 12.91 -104.48
N GLY A 71 -14.17 12.07 -104.23
CA GLY A 71 -13.16 12.30 -103.17
C GLY A 71 -13.65 12.34 -101.71
N ALA A 72 -14.93 12.12 -101.44
CA ALA A 72 -15.48 12.09 -100.08
C ALA A 72 -15.14 10.74 -99.41
N SER A 73 -14.05 10.73 -98.65
CA SER A 73 -13.63 9.57 -97.85
C SER A 73 -14.70 9.24 -96.80
N CYS A 74 -15.01 7.95 -96.66
CA CYS A 74 -15.98 7.44 -95.69
C CYS A 74 -15.32 7.33 -94.30
N THR A 75 -14.86 8.46 -93.75
CA THR A 75 -13.96 8.49 -92.58
C THR A 75 -14.63 8.11 -91.27
N SER A 76 -15.96 8.30 -91.15
CA SER A 76 -16.73 8.08 -89.91
C SER A 76 -17.64 6.84 -89.95
N ALA A 77 -17.44 5.94 -90.92
CA ALA A 77 -18.40 4.87 -91.18
C ALA A 77 -18.65 3.94 -89.98
N GLY A 78 -17.58 3.59 -89.26
CA GLY A 78 -17.65 2.72 -88.08
C GLY A 78 -18.28 3.40 -86.88
N GLU A 79 -18.07 4.70 -86.68
CA GLU A 79 -18.69 5.47 -85.60
C GLU A 79 -20.21 5.56 -85.81
N THR A 80 -20.63 5.91 -87.02
CA THR A 80 -22.05 5.93 -87.42
C THR A 80 -22.68 4.54 -87.32
N ALA A 81 -21.98 3.48 -87.75
CA ALA A 81 -22.48 2.10 -87.66
C ALA A 81 -22.68 1.64 -86.21
N LEU A 82 -21.76 1.97 -85.31
CA LEU A 82 -21.89 1.66 -83.88
C LEU A 82 -23.04 2.43 -83.23
N HIS A 83 -23.21 3.73 -83.53
CA HIS A 83 -24.37 4.49 -83.05
C HIS A 83 -25.68 3.86 -83.53
N LYS A 84 -25.79 3.52 -84.82
CA LYS A 84 -26.97 2.84 -85.38
C LYS A 84 -27.25 1.51 -84.69
N PHE A 85 -26.24 0.66 -84.50
CA PHE A 85 -26.38 -0.62 -83.82
C PHE A 85 -26.82 -0.44 -82.36
N ALA A 86 -26.19 0.48 -81.61
CA ALA A 86 -26.53 0.70 -80.21
C ALA A 86 -27.95 1.28 -80.03
N LYS A 87 -28.38 2.14 -80.96
CA LYS A 87 -29.75 2.66 -81.06
C LYS A 87 -30.76 1.55 -81.31
N GLN A 88 -30.47 0.67 -82.28
CA GLN A 88 -31.31 -0.48 -82.61
C GLN A 88 -31.43 -1.45 -81.43
N VAL A 89 -30.32 -1.76 -80.74
CA VAL A 89 -30.35 -2.63 -79.55
C VAL A 89 -31.28 -2.07 -78.47
N LEU A 90 -31.26 -0.75 -78.24
CA LEU A 90 -32.17 -0.11 -77.28
C LEU A 90 -33.62 -0.12 -77.76
N ASP A 91 -33.87 0.11 -79.05
CA ASP A 91 -35.20 0.09 -79.66
C ASP A 91 -35.85 -1.30 -79.59
N GLU A 92 -35.06 -2.36 -79.83
CA GLU A 92 -35.54 -3.75 -79.78
C GLU A 92 -35.76 -4.27 -78.36
N ARG A 93 -34.87 -3.90 -77.42
CA ARG A 93 -34.86 -4.50 -76.07
C ARG A 93 -35.59 -3.67 -75.03
N LEU A 94 -35.67 -2.35 -75.21
CA LEU A 94 -36.34 -1.40 -74.32
C LEU A 94 -35.95 -1.57 -72.84
N GLU A 95 -34.74 -2.04 -72.55
CA GLU A 95 -34.22 -2.21 -71.19
C GLU A 95 -32.83 -1.61 -71.10
N ILE A 96 -32.47 -1.00 -69.98
CA ILE A 96 -31.09 -0.59 -69.74
C ILE A 96 -30.74 -0.59 -68.24
N ALA A 97 -29.47 -0.83 -67.91
CA ALA A 97 -28.95 -0.62 -66.57
C ALA A 97 -28.64 0.87 -66.34
N LEU A 98 -29.13 1.42 -65.24
CA LEU A 98 -28.82 2.78 -64.81
C LEU A 98 -27.64 2.75 -63.83
N PRO A 99 -26.66 3.68 -63.95
CA PRO A 99 -25.59 3.81 -62.97
C PRO A 99 -26.13 4.27 -61.61
N GLU A 100 -25.43 3.90 -60.55
CA GLU A 100 -25.65 4.49 -59.24
C GLU A 100 -25.31 5.99 -59.27
N LEU A 101 -26.17 6.81 -58.65
CA LEU A 101 -25.90 8.22 -58.41
C LEU A 101 -25.77 8.45 -56.91
N VAL A 102 -24.53 8.63 -56.44
CA VAL A 102 -24.24 8.99 -55.05
C VAL A 102 -23.77 10.42 -55.01
N ILE A 103 -24.42 11.22 -54.16
CA ILE A 103 -24.01 12.59 -53.89
C ILE A 103 -23.42 12.64 -52.49
N SER A 104 -22.29 13.32 -52.35
CA SER A 104 -21.66 13.60 -51.07
C SER A 104 -21.64 15.08 -50.76
N HIS A 105 -21.80 15.43 -49.48
CA HIS A 105 -21.59 16.77 -48.96
C HIS A 105 -21.03 16.66 -47.54
N ARG A 106 -19.77 17.05 -47.35
CA ARG A 106 -19.00 16.82 -46.12
C ARG A 106 -18.97 15.32 -45.78
N ASP A 107 -19.31 14.94 -44.54
CA ASP A 107 -19.32 13.56 -44.06
C ASP A 107 -20.61 12.80 -44.44
N ASP A 108 -21.55 13.43 -45.13
CA ASP A 108 -22.83 12.83 -45.50
C ASP A 108 -22.86 12.40 -46.96
N THR A 109 -23.51 11.26 -47.19
CA THR A 109 -23.78 10.71 -48.51
C THR A 109 -25.27 10.42 -48.68
N GLU A 110 -25.75 10.54 -49.91
CA GLU A 110 -27.10 10.15 -50.30
C GLU A 110 -27.06 9.42 -51.64
N VAL A 111 -27.59 8.21 -51.67
CA VAL A 111 -27.80 7.46 -52.90
C VAL A 111 -29.11 7.92 -53.51
N VAL A 112 -29.02 8.72 -54.58
CA VAL A 112 -30.17 9.30 -55.30
C VAL A 112 -30.78 8.29 -56.25
N VAL A 113 -29.93 7.53 -56.94
CA VAL A 113 -30.33 6.41 -57.79
C VAL A 113 -29.50 5.21 -57.41
N ARG A 114 -30.13 4.09 -57.09
CA ARG A 114 -29.42 2.81 -56.94
C ARG A 114 -29.20 2.22 -58.33
N ALA A 115 -28.05 1.57 -58.52
CA ALA A 115 -27.82 0.80 -59.74
C ALA A 115 -28.97 -0.21 -59.93
N THR A 116 -29.67 -0.12 -61.05
CA THR A 116 -30.85 -0.93 -61.35
C THR A 116 -30.99 -1.14 -62.83
N ARG A 117 -31.62 -2.23 -63.24
CA ARG A 117 -32.12 -2.40 -64.61
C ARG A 117 -33.55 -1.88 -64.68
N LEU A 118 -33.89 -1.23 -65.78
CA LEU A 118 -35.20 -0.65 -65.98
C LEU A 118 -35.68 -0.94 -67.40
N ALA A 119 -36.91 -1.44 -67.51
CA ALA A 119 -37.61 -1.57 -68.78
C ALA A 119 -38.40 -0.29 -69.08
N PHE A 120 -38.53 0.02 -70.36
CA PHE A 120 -39.15 1.21 -70.93
C PHE A 120 -40.27 0.80 -71.89
N ASP A 121 -41.20 1.72 -72.14
CA ASP A 121 -42.37 1.48 -72.98
C ASP A 121 -42.04 1.68 -74.47
N GLU A 122 -41.16 2.64 -74.76
CA GLU A 122 -40.74 2.98 -76.13
C GLU A 122 -39.35 3.62 -76.15
N ALA A 123 -38.68 3.54 -77.31
CA ALA A 123 -37.47 4.27 -77.64
C ALA A 123 -37.73 5.20 -78.84
N ILE A 124 -37.27 6.44 -78.74
CA ILE A 124 -37.37 7.43 -79.81
C ILE A 124 -35.95 7.72 -80.30
N LEU A 125 -35.65 7.31 -81.54
CA LEU A 125 -34.32 7.41 -82.14
C LEU A 125 -34.16 8.72 -82.91
N GLU A 126 -33.03 9.42 -82.70
CA GLU A 126 -32.53 10.55 -83.51
C GLU A 126 -33.53 11.69 -83.83
N THR A 127 -34.58 11.83 -83.02
CA THR A 127 -35.60 12.84 -83.23
C THR A 127 -35.28 14.06 -82.37
N LYS A 128 -35.47 15.26 -82.93
CA LYS A 128 -35.25 16.50 -82.19
C LYS A 128 -36.12 16.53 -80.92
N ASP A 129 -35.47 16.53 -79.77
CA ASP A 129 -36.10 16.69 -78.46
C ASP A 129 -35.72 18.05 -77.87
N GLY A 130 -36.67 18.99 -77.96
CA GLY A 130 -36.46 20.38 -77.57
C GLY A 130 -35.31 21.04 -78.33
N SER A 131 -34.18 21.26 -77.65
CA SER A 131 -33.01 22.01 -78.16
C SER A 131 -31.80 21.15 -78.55
N ILE A 132 -31.94 19.83 -78.47
CA ILE A 132 -30.89 18.86 -78.83
C ILE A 132 -31.46 17.77 -79.73
N VAL A 133 -30.57 17.03 -80.38
CA VAL A 133 -30.88 15.75 -81.01
C VAL A 133 -30.14 14.70 -80.17
N PRO A 134 -30.84 14.00 -79.26
CA PRO A 134 -30.26 12.91 -78.50
C PRO A 134 -30.08 11.66 -79.37
N ASP A 135 -29.14 10.79 -78.99
CA ASP A 135 -28.97 9.50 -79.68
C ASP A 135 -30.21 8.62 -79.52
N VAL A 136 -30.71 8.48 -78.28
CA VAL A 136 -31.95 7.78 -77.94
C VAL A 136 -32.68 8.52 -76.81
N VAL A 137 -34.01 8.61 -76.89
CA VAL A 137 -34.87 8.94 -75.75
C VAL A 137 -35.69 7.71 -75.38
N LEU A 138 -35.43 7.16 -74.20
CA LEU A 138 -36.24 6.08 -73.63
C LEU A 138 -37.39 6.68 -72.83
N VAL A 139 -38.61 6.19 -73.05
CA VAL A 139 -39.81 6.68 -72.37
C VAL A 139 -40.37 5.59 -71.48
N LEU A 140 -40.64 5.93 -70.22
CA LEU A 140 -41.32 5.06 -69.26
C LEU A 140 -42.44 5.86 -68.61
N ARG A 141 -43.69 5.54 -68.98
CA ARG A 141 -44.90 6.27 -68.64
C ARG A 141 -44.79 7.73 -69.09
N ASP A 142 -44.78 8.67 -68.14
CA ASP A 142 -44.67 10.11 -68.35
C ASP A 142 -43.23 10.63 -68.25
N ARG A 143 -42.26 9.75 -68.01
CA ARG A 143 -40.85 10.12 -67.78
C ARG A 143 -39.98 9.72 -68.95
N ARG A 144 -38.95 10.53 -69.18
CA ARG A 144 -37.99 10.37 -70.27
C ARG A 144 -36.57 10.25 -69.74
N LEU A 145 -35.77 9.42 -70.38
CA LEU A 145 -34.34 9.27 -70.16
C LEU A 145 -33.62 9.43 -71.49
N ILE A 146 -32.75 10.43 -71.57
CA ILE A 146 -31.83 10.61 -72.69
C ILE A 146 -30.65 9.65 -72.52
N VAL A 147 -30.31 8.94 -73.58
CA VAL A 147 -29.12 8.10 -73.65
C VAL A 147 -28.23 8.62 -74.77
N GLU A 148 -26.98 8.90 -74.42
CA GLU A 148 -25.92 9.32 -75.34
C GLU A 148 -24.85 8.24 -75.42
N PHE A 149 -24.30 8.00 -76.61
CA PHE A 149 -23.20 7.05 -76.79
C PHE A 149 -21.89 7.79 -77.02
N LYS A 150 -20.89 7.46 -76.20
CA LYS A 150 -19.51 7.92 -76.39
C LYS A 150 -18.73 6.85 -77.14
N VAL A 151 -18.42 7.11 -78.40
CA VAL A 151 -17.57 6.22 -79.23
C VAL A 151 -16.15 6.79 -79.39
N THR A 152 -16.05 8.08 -79.68
CA THR A 152 -14.77 8.79 -79.81
C THR A 152 -14.67 9.98 -78.89
N HIS A 153 -15.72 10.78 -78.80
CA HIS A 153 -15.75 12.00 -78.00
C HIS A 153 -16.90 11.91 -76.99
N PRO A 154 -16.69 12.36 -75.74
CA PRO A 154 -17.79 12.51 -74.78
C PRO A 154 -18.78 13.59 -75.26
N CYS A 155 -19.98 13.57 -74.70
CA CYS A 155 -20.98 14.61 -74.86
C CYS A 155 -20.39 15.96 -74.45
N ASP A 156 -20.52 16.96 -75.33
CA ASP A 156 -19.97 18.29 -75.09
C ASP A 156 -20.73 19.07 -74.00
N ASP A 157 -20.06 20.06 -73.41
CA ASP A 157 -20.62 20.89 -72.34
C ASP A 157 -21.86 21.68 -72.78
N VAL A 158 -21.97 22.04 -74.07
CA VAL A 158 -23.12 22.79 -74.61
C VAL A 158 -24.37 21.92 -74.61
N LYS A 159 -24.24 20.66 -75.03
CA LYS A 159 -25.30 19.66 -75.04
C LYS A 159 -25.68 19.27 -73.61
N ILE A 160 -24.71 19.05 -72.72
CA ILE A 160 -24.97 18.81 -71.29
C ILE A 160 -25.72 19.99 -70.66
N ALA A 161 -25.33 21.23 -70.94
CA ALA A 161 -26.03 22.42 -70.43
C ALA A 161 -27.50 22.49 -70.91
N ARG A 162 -27.77 22.12 -72.17
CA ARG A 162 -29.14 22.04 -72.70
C ARG A 162 -29.95 20.93 -72.05
N ILE A 163 -29.36 19.75 -71.83
CA ILE A 163 -29.98 18.64 -71.10
C ILE A 163 -30.39 19.09 -69.68
N ARG A 164 -29.48 19.77 -68.98
CA ARG A 164 -29.75 20.33 -67.65
C ARG A 164 -30.88 21.35 -67.67
N ALA A 165 -30.92 22.23 -68.67
CA ALA A 165 -31.99 23.22 -68.83
C ALA A 165 -33.37 22.60 -69.08
N MET A 166 -33.42 21.46 -69.79
CA MET A 166 -34.67 20.70 -69.98
C MET A 166 -35.08 19.90 -68.74
N ASN A 167 -34.17 19.74 -67.76
CA ASN A 167 -34.36 18.96 -66.56
C ASN A 167 -34.84 17.51 -66.82
N VAL A 168 -34.24 16.87 -67.82
CA VAL A 168 -34.52 15.47 -68.20
C VAL A 168 -33.34 14.60 -67.80
N GLY A 169 -33.60 13.41 -67.24
CA GLY A 169 -32.54 12.47 -66.89
C GLY A 169 -31.73 12.10 -68.13
N ALA A 170 -30.40 12.10 -68.01
CA ALA A 170 -29.52 11.75 -69.11
C ALA A 170 -28.34 10.94 -68.63
N ILE A 171 -28.03 9.87 -69.35
CA ILE A 171 -26.84 9.06 -69.15
C ILE A 171 -26.00 9.01 -70.42
N GLU A 172 -24.69 8.92 -70.23
CA GLU A 172 -23.75 8.62 -71.30
C GLU A 172 -23.21 7.21 -71.10
N ILE A 173 -23.15 6.44 -72.18
CA ILE A 173 -22.61 5.08 -72.20
C ILE A 173 -21.33 5.09 -73.02
N ASP A 174 -20.23 4.68 -72.38
CA ASP A 174 -18.92 4.66 -72.99
C ASP A 174 -18.65 3.35 -73.73
N LEU A 175 -18.70 3.43 -75.05
CA LEU A 175 -18.42 2.34 -75.98
C LEU A 175 -17.01 2.46 -76.59
N SER A 176 -16.22 3.48 -76.24
CA SER A 176 -14.92 3.75 -76.87
C SER A 176 -13.90 2.62 -76.70
N GLY A 177 -13.99 1.85 -75.61
CA GLY A 177 -13.14 0.68 -75.33
C GLY A 177 -13.64 -0.66 -75.86
N TYR A 178 -14.79 -0.73 -76.54
CA TYR A 178 -15.44 -2.00 -76.92
C TYR A 178 -15.11 -2.48 -78.34
N ARG A 179 -14.12 -1.87 -79.00
CA ARG A 179 -13.78 -2.10 -80.41
C ARG A 179 -13.47 -3.56 -80.73
N ASP A 180 -12.87 -4.35 -79.85
CA ASP A 180 -12.50 -5.74 -80.19
C ASP A 180 -13.62 -6.78 -79.94
N ARG A 181 -14.81 -6.37 -79.51
CA ARG A 181 -15.94 -7.26 -79.13
C ARG A 181 -16.77 -7.69 -80.34
N ALA A 182 -17.34 -8.89 -80.29
CA ALA A 182 -18.32 -9.34 -81.28
C ALA A 182 -19.65 -8.59 -81.11
N LEU A 183 -20.34 -8.27 -82.21
CA LEU A 183 -21.60 -7.48 -82.18
C LEU A 183 -22.73 -8.20 -81.41
N ASP A 184 -22.79 -9.53 -81.50
CA ASP A 184 -23.75 -10.35 -80.75
C ASP A 184 -23.50 -10.36 -79.24
N GLU A 185 -22.26 -10.14 -78.81
CA GLU A 185 -21.87 -10.01 -77.40
C GLU A 185 -21.97 -8.54 -76.91
N LEU A 186 -21.92 -7.57 -77.83
CA LEU A 186 -21.95 -6.14 -77.52
C LEU A 186 -23.32 -5.65 -77.04
N ALA A 187 -24.40 -6.34 -77.38
CA ALA A 187 -25.74 -5.98 -76.93
C ALA A 187 -25.83 -5.95 -75.39
N ASP A 188 -25.33 -6.97 -74.71
CA ASP A 188 -25.30 -7.00 -73.23
C ASP A 188 -24.40 -5.90 -72.65
N ASP A 189 -23.31 -5.56 -73.34
CA ASP A 189 -22.44 -4.47 -72.93
C ASP A 189 -23.15 -3.11 -73.02
N ILE A 190 -23.83 -2.82 -74.14
CA ILE A 190 -24.65 -1.61 -74.31
C ILE A 190 -25.72 -1.55 -73.22
N LEU A 191 -26.48 -2.62 -73.06
CA LEU A 191 -27.61 -2.67 -72.14
C LEU A 191 -27.16 -2.61 -70.68
N HIS A 192 -26.03 -3.23 -70.30
CA HIS A 192 -25.73 -3.49 -68.89
C HIS A 192 -24.28 -3.22 -68.43
N ASN A 193 -23.26 -3.59 -69.21
CA ASN A 193 -21.89 -3.67 -68.69
C ASN A 193 -21.01 -2.46 -68.99
N ALA A 194 -21.26 -1.77 -70.11
CA ALA A 194 -20.47 -0.62 -70.53
C ALA A 194 -20.47 0.47 -69.45
N PRO A 195 -19.30 1.12 -69.18
CA PRO A 195 -19.22 2.21 -68.24
C PRO A 195 -20.24 3.28 -68.60
N ARG A 196 -20.97 3.74 -67.59
CA ARG A 196 -22.06 4.68 -67.79
C ARG A 196 -22.09 5.70 -66.67
N ILE A 197 -22.33 6.95 -67.04
CA ILE A 197 -22.35 8.09 -66.10
C ILE A 197 -23.63 8.87 -66.27
N TRP A 198 -24.08 9.52 -65.20
CA TRP A 198 -25.14 10.53 -65.27
C TRP A 198 -24.58 11.83 -65.83
N LEU A 199 -25.14 12.34 -66.93
CA LEU A 199 -24.88 13.69 -67.43
C LEU A 199 -25.72 14.72 -66.66
N HIS A 200 -26.97 14.34 -66.34
CA HIS A 200 -27.90 15.08 -65.51
C HIS A 200 -28.92 14.13 -64.87
N ASN A 201 -29.27 14.37 -63.61
CA ASN A 201 -30.40 13.72 -62.98
C ASN A 201 -31.31 14.77 -62.31
N PRO A 202 -32.62 14.82 -62.63
CA PRO A 202 -33.54 15.81 -62.07
C PRO A 202 -33.67 15.78 -60.54
N HIS A 203 -33.31 14.67 -59.90
CA HIS A 203 -33.35 14.52 -58.45
C HIS A 203 -32.05 14.98 -57.76
N GLU A 204 -30.99 15.28 -58.51
CA GLU A 204 -29.68 15.69 -57.96
C GLU A 204 -29.77 16.97 -57.10
N PRO A 205 -30.38 18.08 -57.57
CA PRO A 205 -30.44 19.32 -56.78
C PRO A 205 -31.18 19.14 -55.45
N ALA A 206 -32.34 18.47 -55.48
CA ALA A 206 -33.13 18.21 -54.28
C ALA A 206 -32.38 17.33 -53.26
N ALA A 207 -31.55 16.39 -53.73
CA ALA A 207 -30.71 15.57 -52.86
C ALA A 207 -29.54 16.39 -52.25
N ARG A 208 -28.94 17.31 -53.00
CA ARG A 208 -27.94 18.25 -52.47
C ARG A 208 -28.55 19.15 -51.38
N ASP A 209 -29.72 19.70 -51.62
CA ASP A 209 -30.42 20.55 -50.65
C ASP A 209 -30.72 19.79 -49.36
N ARG A 210 -31.21 18.55 -49.45
CA ARG A 210 -31.43 17.67 -48.28
C ARG A 210 -30.15 17.38 -47.51
N LEU A 211 -29.03 17.16 -48.19
CA LEU A 211 -27.72 16.92 -47.55
C LEU A 211 -27.21 18.18 -46.83
N SER A 212 -27.29 19.34 -47.48
CA SER A 212 -26.89 20.61 -46.89
C SER A 212 -27.75 20.97 -45.67
N GLU A 213 -29.05 20.72 -45.73
CA GLU A 213 -29.96 20.95 -44.59
C GLU A 213 -29.67 20.00 -43.42
N ARG A 214 -29.42 18.72 -43.69
CA ARG A 214 -29.00 17.76 -42.64
C ARG A 214 -27.68 18.18 -41.99
N ALA A 215 -26.71 18.64 -42.77
CA ALA A 215 -25.43 19.13 -42.26
C ALA A 215 -25.62 20.39 -41.39
N ARG A 216 -26.48 21.32 -41.82
CA ARG A 216 -26.85 22.51 -41.05
C ARG A 216 -27.53 22.15 -39.73
N GLN A 217 -28.53 21.27 -39.76
CA GLN A 217 -29.24 20.82 -38.56
C GLN A 217 -28.29 20.18 -37.54
N ARG A 218 -27.37 19.32 -37.99
CA ARG A 218 -26.36 18.73 -37.09
C ARG A 218 -25.40 19.75 -36.52
N ALA A 219 -25.01 20.77 -37.30
CA ALA A 219 -24.17 21.85 -36.80
C ALA A 219 -24.92 22.68 -35.74
N GLU A 220 -26.19 22.98 -35.97
CA GLU A 220 -27.06 23.68 -35.01
C GLU A 220 -27.27 22.85 -33.74
N ASP A 221 -27.59 21.56 -33.85
CA ASP A 221 -27.79 20.67 -32.70
C ASP A 221 -26.50 20.50 -31.89
N ARG A 222 -25.35 20.42 -32.59
CA ARG A 222 -24.03 20.39 -31.96
C ARG A 222 -23.76 21.69 -31.19
N GLN A 223 -24.02 22.85 -31.81
CA GLN A 223 -23.83 24.13 -31.15
C GLN A 223 -24.75 24.29 -29.94
N LYS A 224 -26.02 23.90 -30.06
CA LYS A 224 -26.97 23.86 -28.93
C LYS A 224 -26.46 22.98 -27.79
N SER A 225 -25.91 21.81 -28.10
CA SER A 225 -25.33 20.93 -27.09
C SER A 225 -24.12 21.57 -26.41
N ILE A 226 -23.20 22.19 -27.17
CA ILE A 226 -22.05 22.93 -26.59
C ILE A 226 -22.53 24.05 -25.66
N ASP A 227 -23.51 24.83 -26.09
CA ASP A 227 -24.07 25.95 -25.32
C ASP A 227 -24.78 25.47 -24.05
N GLU A 228 -25.51 24.36 -24.12
CA GLU A 228 -26.15 23.72 -22.96
C GLU A 228 -25.11 23.25 -21.93
N HIS A 229 -24.05 22.56 -22.38
CA HIS A 229 -22.97 22.12 -21.50
C HIS A 229 -22.26 23.32 -20.87
N ARG A 230 -21.98 24.37 -21.67
CA ARG A 230 -21.32 25.58 -21.17
C ARG A 230 -22.17 26.31 -20.14
N ARG A 231 -23.48 26.46 -20.39
CA ARG A 231 -24.41 27.14 -19.49
C ARG A 231 -24.54 26.43 -18.14
N ASN A 232 -24.57 25.11 -18.15
CA ASN A 232 -24.74 24.30 -16.95
C ASN A 232 -23.42 24.01 -16.22
N TYR A 233 -22.27 24.18 -16.88
CA TYR A 233 -20.97 23.98 -16.24
C TYR A 233 -20.66 25.11 -15.28
N ARG A 234 -20.55 24.78 -13.98
CA ARG A 234 -20.14 25.72 -12.93
C ARG A 234 -18.88 25.23 -12.25
N HIS A 235 -17.74 25.78 -12.65
CA HIS A 235 -16.45 25.42 -12.04
C HIS A 235 -16.49 25.64 -10.53
N ARG A 236 -16.04 24.65 -9.77
CA ARG A 236 -15.96 24.72 -8.31
C ARG A 236 -14.52 24.96 -7.89
N LEU A 237 -14.31 26.03 -7.13
CA LEU A 237 -13.03 26.33 -6.50
C LEU A 237 -12.94 25.65 -5.13
N PRO A 238 -11.72 25.42 -4.61
CA PRO A 238 -11.52 25.00 -3.23
C PRO A 238 -12.29 25.87 -2.23
N ALA A 239 -13.04 25.23 -1.34
CA ALA A 239 -13.80 25.94 -0.31
C ALA A 239 -12.83 26.55 0.73
N ARG A 240 -13.14 27.76 1.22
CA ARG A 240 -12.34 28.40 2.29
C ARG A 240 -12.59 27.75 3.65
N GLU A 241 -13.81 27.30 3.88
CA GLU A 241 -14.26 26.66 5.11
C GLU A 241 -14.51 25.18 4.87
N GLY A 242 -14.40 24.38 5.94
CA GLY A 242 -14.71 22.96 5.88
C GLY A 242 -16.18 22.71 5.59
N GLY A 243 -16.45 21.76 4.69
CA GLY A 243 -17.79 21.27 4.44
C GLY A 243 -18.30 20.33 5.54
N LYS A 244 -19.57 19.93 5.41
CA LYS A 244 -20.24 18.99 6.32
C LYS A 244 -20.30 17.56 5.78
N GLY A 245 -19.50 17.27 4.74
CA GLY A 245 -19.48 15.96 4.10
C GLY A 245 -18.85 14.89 5.00
N GLU A 246 -19.35 13.66 4.92
CA GLU A 246 -18.86 12.55 5.75
C GLU A 246 -17.42 12.19 5.39
N CYS A 247 -17.11 12.11 4.10
CA CYS A 247 -15.78 11.71 3.64
C CYS A 247 -14.75 12.80 3.98
N GLU A 248 -15.11 14.07 3.81
CA GLU A 248 -14.31 15.21 4.24
C GLU A 248 -14.05 15.15 5.75
N ALA A 249 -15.10 15.06 6.57
CA ALA A 249 -14.98 15.05 8.03
C ALA A 249 -14.08 13.90 8.53
N MET A 250 -14.17 12.73 7.90
CA MET A 250 -13.29 11.59 8.22
C MET A 250 -11.82 11.90 7.96
N LEU A 251 -11.49 12.52 6.83
CA LEU A 251 -10.09 12.83 6.49
C LEU A 251 -9.53 13.94 7.37
N ARG A 252 -10.30 14.99 7.64
CA ARG A 252 -9.88 16.07 8.55
C ARG A 252 -9.61 15.55 9.96
N ARG A 253 -10.48 14.66 10.46
CA ARG A 253 -10.28 13.97 11.74
C ARG A 253 -9.00 13.11 11.75
N ASP A 254 -8.58 12.62 10.58
CA ASP A 254 -7.35 11.84 10.42
C ASP A 254 -6.12 12.72 10.09
N GLY A 255 -6.25 14.05 10.13
CA GLY A 255 -5.16 14.99 9.84
C GLY A 255 -4.67 14.95 8.38
N LEU A 256 -5.59 14.65 7.46
CA LEU A 256 -5.34 14.52 6.02
C LEU A 256 -5.97 15.67 5.21
N ASP A 257 -6.15 16.83 5.83
CA ASP A 257 -6.71 18.03 5.21
C ASP A 257 -6.00 18.41 3.91
N ASP A 258 -4.68 18.24 3.86
CA ASP A 258 -3.84 18.56 2.70
C ASP A 258 -4.11 17.68 1.46
N LEU A 259 -4.86 16.58 1.62
CA LEU A 259 -5.15 15.64 0.54
C LEU A 259 -6.50 15.90 -0.14
N ILE A 260 -7.29 16.81 0.40
CA ILE A 260 -8.64 17.13 -0.05
C ILE A 260 -8.76 18.61 -0.34
N ASN A 261 -9.83 18.99 -1.03
CA ASN A 261 -10.06 20.35 -1.48
C ASN A 261 -9.00 20.85 -2.48
N LEU A 262 -8.31 19.94 -3.17
CA LEU A 262 -7.29 20.26 -4.17
C LEU A 262 -7.96 20.76 -5.47
N PRO A 263 -7.43 21.80 -6.13
CA PRO A 263 -8.00 22.32 -7.36
C PRO A 263 -7.82 21.33 -8.52
N VAL A 264 -8.88 21.13 -9.31
CA VAL A 264 -8.84 20.34 -10.55
C VAL A 264 -9.73 20.95 -11.63
N ASP A 265 -9.27 20.87 -12.87
CA ASP A 265 -10.14 21.10 -14.03
C ASP A 265 -11.28 20.09 -14.06
N GLY A 266 -12.43 20.50 -14.58
CA GLY A 266 -13.63 19.66 -14.61
C GLY A 266 -14.33 19.52 -13.25
N SER A 267 -13.94 20.27 -12.22
CA SER A 267 -14.64 20.27 -10.92
C SER A 267 -16.13 20.62 -11.02
N GLY A 268 -16.53 21.37 -12.06
CA GLY A 268 -17.93 21.66 -12.36
C GLY A 268 -18.77 20.48 -12.86
N CYS A 269 -18.15 19.35 -13.20
CA CYS A 269 -18.86 18.11 -13.54
C CYS A 269 -19.45 17.40 -12.31
N PHE A 270 -19.03 17.79 -11.10
CA PHE A 270 -19.40 17.14 -9.85
C PHE A 270 -20.47 17.96 -9.12
N THR A 271 -21.46 17.25 -8.57
CA THR A 271 -22.51 17.84 -7.73
C THR A 271 -22.05 17.98 -6.27
N ALA A 272 -21.15 17.10 -5.83
CA ALA A 272 -20.52 17.14 -4.51
C ALA A 272 -19.39 18.20 -4.43
N PRO A 273 -19.13 18.78 -3.24
CA PRO A 273 -17.97 19.63 -3.00
C PRO A 273 -16.64 18.91 -3.30
N LEU A 274 -15.60 19.67 -3.67
CA LEU A 274 -14.26 19.13 -3.99
C LEU A 274 -13.73 18.20 -2.89
N ALA A 275 -13.71 18.69 -1.66
CA ALA A 275 -13.21 17.95 -0.51
C ALA A 275 -13.94 16.61 -0.29
N GLU A 276 -15.25 16.57 -0.55
CA GLU A 276 -16.07 15.39 -0.27
C GLU A 276 -15.82 14.26 -1.27
N TRP A 277 -15.85 14.54 -2.59
CA TRP A 277 -15.61 13.48 -3.58
C TRP A 277 -14.14 13.06 -3.62
N GLN A 278 -13.20 13.98 -3.35
CA GLN A 278 -11.78 13.65 -3.18
C GLN A 278 -11.54 12.79 -1.94
N GLY A 279 -12.18 13.12 -0.82
CA GLY A 279 -12.13 12.31 0.40
C GLY A 279 -12.65 10.89 0.16
N ALA A 280 -13.73 10.74 -0.61
CA ALA A 280 -14.25 9.42 -0.97
C ALA A 280 -13.26 8.58 -1.79
N ILE A 281 -12.50 9.23 -2.69
CA ILE A 281 -11.46 8.54 -3.47
C ILE A 281 -10.33 8.05 -2.55
N VAL A 282 -9.84 8.89 -1.64
CA VAL A 282 -8.80 8.51 -0.68
C VAL A 282 -9.28 7.36 0.21
N LEU A 283 -10.50 7.44 0.74
CA LEU A 283 -11.08 6.36 1.54
C LEU A 283 -11.20 5.05 0.76
N ALA A 284 -11.60 5.12 -0.50
CA ALA A 284 -11.70 3.93 -1.36
C ALA A 284 -10.32 3.34 -1.72
N LEU A 285 -9.29 4.17 -1.94
CA LEU A 285 -7.90 3.75 -2.11
C LEU A 285 -7.35 3.00 -0.88
N LEU A 286 -7.77 3.39 0.32
CA LEU A 286 -7.34 2.75 1.56
C LEU A 286 -8.03 1.40 1.80
N GLN A 287 -9.24 1.26 1.29
CA GLN A 287 -10.04 0.03 1.41
C GLN A 287 -9.72 -0.99 0.32
N SER A 288 -9.04 -0.61 -0.77
CA SER A 288 -8.68 -1.50 -1.87
C SER A 288 -7.58 -2.49 -1.45
N LYS A 289 -7.95 -3.54 -0.71
CA LYS A 289 -7.04 -4.62 -0.29
C LYS A 289 -6.94 -5.74 -1.32
N SER A 290 -8.04 -6.10 -1.98
CA SER A 290 -8.14 -7.28 -2.86
C SER A 290 -8.39 -6.96 -4.33
N GLN A 291 -8.99 -5.81 -4.64
CA GLN A 291 -9.23 -5.38 -6.03
C GLN A 291 -8.36 -4.16 -6.40
N PRO A 292 -7.85 -4.08 -7.64
CA PRO A 292 -7.04 -2.95 -8.08
C PRO A 292 -7.90 -1.68 -8.19
N PHE A 293 -7.46 -0.62 -7.53
CA PHE A 293 -8.10 0.70 -7.65
C PHE A 293 -7.70 1.36 -8.96
N ARG A 294 -8.69 1.78 -9.77
CA ARG A 294 -8.50 2.43 -11.08
C ARG A 294 -9.36 3.69 -11.19
N THR A 295 -8.97 4.60 -12.07
CA THR A 295 -9.75 5.82 -12.38
C THR A 295 -11.19 5.48 -12.77
N ARG A 296 -11.40 4.50 -13.66
CA ARG A 296 -12.74 4.06 -14.07
C ARG A 296 -13.62 3.56 -12.92
N THR A 297 -13.03 2.84 -11.95
CA THR A 297 -13.77 2.32 -10.80
C THR A 297 -14.13 3.42 -9.81
N ALA A 298 -13.27 4.42 -9.66
CA ALA A 298 -13.54 5.62 -8.87
C ALA A 298 -14.69 6.43 -9.48
N VAL A 299 -14.62 6.73 -10.79
CA VAL A 299 -15.69 7.44 -11.51
C VAL A 299 -17.02 6.69 -11.40
N ALA A 300 -17.03 5.37 -11.61
CA ALA A 300 -18.24 4.56 -11.47
C ALA A 300 -18.84 4.61 -10.04
N ALA A 301 -18.00 4.67 -9.01
CA ALA A 301 -18.45 4.85 -7.63
C ALA A 301 -19.09 6.22 -7.40
N LEU A 302 -18.50 7.29 -7.96
CA LEU A 302 -19.05 8.64 -7.90
C LEU A 302 -20.39 8.75 -8.65
N VAL A 303 -20.54 8.08 -9.81
CA VAL A 303 -21.83 7.97 -10.52
C VAL A 303 -22.89 7.28 -9.65
N ARG A 304 -22.56 6.15 -9.00
CA ARG A 304 -23.50 5.44 -8.11
C ARG A 304 -23.94 6.29 -6.91
N ARG A 305 -23.09 7.19 -6.43
CA ARG A 305 -23.42 8.16 -5.37
C ARG A 305 -24.24 9.37 -5.86
N GLY A 306 -24.47 9.50 -7.17
CA GLY A 306 -25.11 10.68 -7.76
C GLY A 306 -24.24 11.94 -7.72
N TRP A 307 -22.91 11.77 -7.60
CA TRP A 307 -21.97 12.87 -7.42
C TRP A 307 -21.40 13.44 -8.72
N ILE A 308 -21.77 12.85 -9.86
CA ILE A 308 -21.48 13.37 -11.20
C ILE A 308 -22.81 13.76 -11.84
N ASP A 309 -22.88 15.01 -12.28
CA ASP A 309 -24.06 15.55 -12.96
C ASP A 309 -24.37 14.70 -14.22
N PRO A 310 -25.64 14.30 -14.43
CA PRO A 310 -26.03 13.53 -15.61
C PRO A 310 -25.55 14.10 -16.95
N LEU A 311 -25.55 15.43 -17.10
CA LEU A 311 -25.12 16.10 -18.34
C LEU A 311 -23.65 15.84 -18.68
N PHE A 312 -22.80 15.66 -17.67
CA PHE A 312 -21.35 15.50 -17.84
C PHE A 312 -20.86 14.05 -17.75
N ARG A 313 -21.75 13.06 -17.62
CA ARG A 313 -21.37 11.63 -17.51
C ARG A 313 -20.70 11.10 -18.78
N SER A 314 -21.16 11.57 -19.94
CA SER A 314 -20.64 11.17 -21.24
C SER A 314 -20.62 12.40 -22.15
N VAL A 315 -19.48 13.07 -22.18
CA VAL A 315 -19.24 14.23 -23.04
C VAL A 315 -18.35 13.79 -24.19
N SER A 316 -18.79 14.01 -25.42
CA SER A 316 -17.97 13.74 -26.62
C SER A 316 -16.68 14.57 -26.62
N GLU A 317 -15.62 14.07 -27.24
CA GLU A 317 -14.34 14.81 -27.32
C GLU A 317 -14.49 16.15 -28.06
N GLU A 318 -15.40 16.28 -29.04
CA GLU A 318 -15.65 17.56 -29.71
C GLU A 318 -16.24 18.61 -28.77
N ILE A 319 -17.27 18.26 -27.98
CA ILE A 319 -17.85 19.15 -26.97
C ILE A 319 -16.79 19.51 -25.92
N ALA A 320 -16.03 18.51 -25.44
CA ALA A 320 -14.97 18.73 -24.45
C ALA A 320 -13.90 19.72 -24.97
N LYS A 321 -13.52 19.61 -26.25
CA LYS A 321 -12.59 20.52 -26.92
C LYS A 321 -13.18 21.93 -27.03
N ALA A 322 -14.42 22.06 -27.50
CA ALA A 322 -15.08 23.36 -27.65
C ALA A 322 -15.22 24.10 -26.30
N LEU A 323 -15.55 23.38 -25.21
CA LEU A 323 -15.61 23.96 -23.88
C LEU A 323 -14.25 24.52 -23.45
N LYS A 324 -13.17 23.76 -23.64
CA LYS A 324 -11.80 24.21 -23.34
C LYS A 324 -11.40 25.44 -24.15
N GLU A 325 -11.66 25.43 -25.45
CA GLU A 325 -11.35 26.56 -26.35
C GLU A 325 -12.14 27.82 -25.97
N SER A 326 -13.32 27.68 -25.35
CA SER A 326 -14.11 28.79 -24.84
C SER A 326 -13.63 29.37 -23.49
N GLY A 327 -12.48 28.90 -22.98
CA GLY A 327 -11.88 29.33 -21.71
C GLY A 327 -12.48 28.67 -20.47
N VAL A 328 -13.36 27.68 -20.63
CA VAL A 328 -13.88 26.91 -19.50
C VAL A 328 -12.80 25.91 -19.06
N PRO A 329 -12.44 25.84 -17.76
CA PRO A 329 -11.50 24.86 -17.22
C PRO A 329 -12.13 23.45 -17.16
N PHE A 330 -12.52 22.94 -18.32
CA PHE A 330 -13.26 21.70 -18.48
C PHE A 330 -12.31 20.50 -18.56
N ALA A 331 -12.63 19.46 -17.81
CA ALA A 331 -12.13 18.12 -17.99
C ALA A 331 -13.31 17.14 -17.77
N SER A 332 -13.30 16.02 -18.47
CA SER A 332 -14.29 14.97 -18.22
C SER A 332 -14.12 14.43 -16.78
N PRO A 333 -15.17 13.87 -16.15
CA PRO A 333 -15.06 13.34 -14.79
C PRO A 333 -13.88 12.37 -14.60
N ALA A 334 -13.58 11.55 -15.61
CA ALA A 334 -12.41 10.66 -15.60
C ALA A 334 -11.09 11.43 -15.59
N LYS A 335 -10.93 12.43 -16.46
CA LYS A 335 -9.72 13.28 -16.52
C LYS A 335 -9.55 14.11 -15.23
N SER A 336 -10.63 14.57 -14.61
CA SER A 336 -10.59 15.27 -13.30
C SER A 336 -10.12 14.36 -12.17
N VAL A 337 -10.69 13.15 -12.07
CA VAL A 337 -10.28 12.16 -11.07
C VAL A 337 -8.83 11.73 -11.27
N GLU A 338 -8.41 11.51 -12.52
CA GLU A 338 -7.02 11.19 -12.83
C GLU A 338 -6.06 12.33 -12.47
N SER A 339 -6.41 13.59 -12.80
CA SER A 339 -5.63 14.75 -12.42
C SER A 339 -5.46 14.86 -10.89
N TYR A 340 -6.52 14.61 -10.14
CA TYR A 340 -6.46 14.56 -8.68
C TYR A 340 -5.52 13.45 -8.17
N LEU A 341 -5.63 12.24 -8.72
CA LEU A 341 -4.75 11.12 -8.35
C LEU A 341 -3.28 11.43 -8.68
N ARG A 342 -3.01 12.07 -9.82
CA ARG A 342 -1.65 12.55 -10.17
C ARG A 342 -1.11 13.57 -9.17
N GLN A 343 -1.94 14.47 -8.65
CA GLN A 343 -1.54 15.39 -7.58
C GLN A 343 -1.18 14.63 -6.29
N LEU A 344 -1.97 13.63 -5.89
CA LEU A 344 -1.65 12.79 -4.73
C LEU A 344 -0.36 11.97 -4.93
N GLU A 345 -0.07 11.56 -6.17
CA GLU A 345 1.17 10.87 -6.53
C GLU A 345 2.38 11.80 -6.40
N GLN A 346 2.27 13.04 -6.88
CA GLN A 346 3.31 14.07 -6.73
C GLN A 346 3.60 14.40 -5.26
N LEU A 347 2.56 14.37 -4.42
CA LEU A 347 2.69 14.54 -2.98
C LEU A 347 3.23 13.28 -2.24
N GLY A 348 3.44 12.17 -2.95
CA GLY A 348 3.99 10.92 -2.39
C GLY A 348 2.99 10.06 -1.61
N PHE A 349 1.69 10.35 -1.67
CA PHE A 349 0.65 9.62 -0.92
C PHE A 349 0.12 8.39 -1.68
N ILE A 350 0.30 8.35 -2.99
CA ILE A 350 -0.03 7.20 -3.82
C ILE A 350 1.06 6.94 -4.87
N HIS A 351 1.03 5.77 -5.48
CA HIS A 351 1.86 5.44 -6.64
C HIS A 351 1.01 4.83 -7.75
N SER A 352 1.34 5.19 -9.00
CA SER A 352 0.81 4.50 -10.18
C SER A 352 1.57 3.21 -10.47
N ALA A 353 0.83 2.22 -10.96
CA ALA A 353 1.31 0.93 -11.41
C ALA A 353 0.77 0.66 -12.84
N PRO A 354 1.29 -0.34 -13.57
CA PRO A 354 0.87 -0.63 -14.94
C PRO A 354 -0.65 -0.73 -15.07
N SER A 355 -1.18 -0.32 -16.22
CA SER A 355 -2.63 -0.30 -16.51
C SER A 355 -3.45 0.66 -15.62
N GLU A 356 -2.92 1.84 -15.27
CA GLU A 356 -3.64 2.86 -14.48
C GLU A 356 -4.14 2.35 -13.12
N ILE A 357 -3.36 1.48 -12.49
CA ILE A 357 -3.66 0.98 -11.15
C ILE A 357 -3.02 1.94 -10.14
N TRP A 358 -3.80 2.42 -9.18
CA TRP A 358 -3.33 3.33 -8.13
C TRP A 358 -3.26 2.60 -6.80
N LYS A 359 -2.20 2.85 -6.02
CA LYS A 359 -2.00 2.23 -4.71
C LYS A 359 -1.61 3.27 -3.66
N ALA A 360 -2.21 3.19 -2.48
CA ALA A 360 -1.81 3.97 -1.32
C ALA A 360 -0.36 3.68 -0.93
N SER A 361 0.45 4.73 -0.76
CA SER A 361 1.85 4.65 -0.35
C SER A 361 2.01 4.21 1.11
N GLY A 362 3.24 3.85 1.50
CA GLY A 362 3.59 3.61 2.89
C GLY A 362 3.32 4.83 3.77
N LEU A 363 3.67 6.03 3.27
CA LEU A 363 3.45 7.31 3.95
C LEU A 363 1.96 7.56 4.27
N LEU A 364 1.07 7.37 3.28
CA LEU A 364 -0.36 7.55 3.50
C LEU A 364 -0.91 6.58 4.56
N ARG A 365 -0.50 5.30 4.47
CA ARG A 365 -0.92 4.27 5.44
C ARG A 365 -0.41 4.59 6.85
N GLN A 366 0.82 5.07 6.96
CA GLN A 366 1.43 5.46 8.22
C GLN A 366 0.68 6.64 8.86
N ARG A 367 0.42 7.73 8.14
CA ARG A 367 -0.31 8.89 8.71
C ARG A 367 -1.68 8.49 9.27
N ILE A 368 -2.40 7.63 8.56
CA ILE A 368 -3.71 7.14 9.03
C ILE A 368 -3.57 6.24 10.25
N HIS A 369 -2.55 5.39 10.28
CA HIS A 369 -2.28 4.56 11.44
C HIS A 369 -1.96 5.42 12.66
N GLU A 370 -1.08 6.42 12.52
CA GLU A 370 -0.73 7.38 13.57
C GLU A 370 -1.95 8.16 14.05
N ALA A 371 -2.78 8.68 13.13
CA ALA A 371 -4.01 9.38 13.49
C ALA A 371 -5.01 8.49 14.24
N LYS A 372 -5.16 7.23 13.83
CA LYS A 372 -5.99 6.25 14.55
C LYS A 372 -5.44 5.94 15.93
N GLU A 373 -4.13 5.75 16.05
CA GLU A 373 -3.46 5.51 17.33
C GLU A 373 -3.60 6.72 18.27
N LEU A 374 -3.40 7.94 17.78
CA LEU A 374 -3.60 9.17 18.56
C LEU A 374 -5.04 9.31 19.07
N ARG A 375 -6.04 8.97 18.26
CA ARG A 375 -7.45 9.00 18.68
C ARG A 375 -7.80 7.90 19.68
N ALA A 376 -7.21 6.72 19.54
CA ALA A 376 -7.43 5.62 20.46
C ALA A 376 -6.61 5.76 21.77
N ARG A 377 -5.54 6.54 21.76
CA ARG A 377 -4.57 6.68 22.86
C ARG A 377 -5.23 7.06 24.20
N PRO A 378 -6.10 8.09 24.31
CA PRO A 378 -6.69 8.45 25.60
C PRO A 378 -7.48 7.30 26.23
N ALA A 379 -8.30 6.60 25.43
CA ALA A 379 -9.08 5.46 25.90
C ALA A 379 -8.19 4.26 26.30
N LYS A 380 -7.16 3.95 25.50
CA LYS A 380 -6.19 2.88 25.82
C LYS A 380 -5.44 3.18 27.11
N ARG A 381 -4.91 4.40 27.25
CA ARG A 381 -4.18 4.86 28.44
C ARG A 381 -5.04 4.90 29.70
N LEU A 382 -6.29 5.36 29.58
CA LEU A 382 -7.24 5.33 30.70
C LEU A 382 -7.53 3.89 31.16
N ALA A 383 -7.68 2.95 30.22
CA ALA A 383 -7.89 1.54 30.54
C ALA A 383 -6.65 0.90 31.21
N GLU A 384 -5.45 1.19 30.71
CA GLU A 384 -4.18 0.77 31.33
C GLU A 384 -4.07 1.29 32.77
N MET A 385 -4.30 2.59 32.97
CA MET A 385 -4.25 3.20 34.29
C MET A 385 -5.26 2.61 35.26
N ARG A 386 -6.49 2.34 34.78
CA ARG A 386 -7.50 1.66 35.60
C ARG A 386 -7.03 0.28 36.04
N GLY A 387 -6.36 -0.46 35.16
CA GLY A 387 -5.74 -1.75 35.51
C GLY A 387 -4.68 -1.61 36.59
N ILE A 388 -3.74 -0.67 36.42
CA ILE A 388 -2.67 -0.40 37.40
C ILE A 388 -3.25 -0.05 38.77
N VAL A 389 -4.21 0.87 38.83
CA VAL A 389 -4.85 1.28 40.09
C VAL A 389 -5.60 0.11 40.71
N SER A 390 -6.36 -0.65 39.93
CA SER A 390 -7.11 -1.80 40.45
C SER A 390 -6.19 -2.83 41.12
N GLU A 391 -5.01 -3.09 40.54
CA GLU A 391 -3.98 -3.94 41.14
C GLU A 391 -3.41 -3.37 42.45
N GLN A 392 -3.20 -2.04 42.54
CA GLN A 392 -2.73 -1.42 43.79
C GLN A 392 -3.75 -1.53 44.92
N LEU A 393 -5.04 -1.43 44.58
CA LEU A 393 -6.15 -1.50 45.53
C LEU A 393 -6.51 -2.94 45.93
N LEU A 394 -6.01 -3.94 45.19
CA LEU A 394 -6.34 -5.34 45.42
C LEU A 394 -5.91 -5.78 46.82
N GLY A 395 -6.88 -6.32 47.58
CA GLY A 395 -6.66 -6.83 48.93
C GLY A 395 -6.57 -5.75 50.02
N LEU A 396 -6.85 -4.48 49.71
CA LEU A 396 -7.05 -3.45 50.73
C LEU A 396 -8.42 -3.62 51.40
N PRO A 397 -8.54 -3.31 52.71
CA PRO A 397 -9.83 -3.29 53.40
C PRO A 397 -10.82 -2.30 52.78
N ASP A 398 -12.10 -2.64 52.79
CA ASP A 398 -13.17 -1.78 52.27
C ASP A 398 -13.22 -0.41 52.94
N GLU A 399 -12.85 -0.33 54.23
CA GLU A 399 -12.82 0.94 54.97
C GLU A 399 -11.79 1.93 54.41
N GLU A 400 -10.68 1.42 53.87
CA GLU A 400 -9.62 2.23 53.25
C GLU A 400 -10.01 2.67 51.83
N THR A 401 -10.76 1.84 51.10
CA THR A 401 -11.08 2.10 49.69
C THR A 401 -12.44 2.80 49.48
N ARG A 402 -13.34 2.81 50.47
CA ARG A 402 -14.71 3.35 50.35
C ARG A 402 -14.79 4.81 49.88
N GLY A 403 -13.81 5.63 50.26
CA GLY A 403 -13.74 7.04 49.86
C GLY A 403 -13.10 7.30 48.49
N PHE A 404 -12.50 6.28 47.88
CA PHE A 404 -11.76 6.43 46.63
C PHE A 404 -12.68 6.32 45.41
N SER A 405 -12.59 7.31 44.52
CA SER A 405 -13.27 7.32 43.22
C SER A 405 -12.23 7.50 42.13
N PHE A 406 -12.12 6.50 41.23
CA PHE A 406 -11.18 6.56 40.12
C PHE A 406 -11.43 7.79 39.23
N GLU A 407 -12.69 8.11 38.93
CA GLU A 407 -13.04 9.25 38.07
C GLU A 407 -12.70 10.60 38.71
N THR A 408 -12.78 10.69 40.04
CA THR A 408 -12.39 11.90 40.77
C THR A 408 -10.87 11.99 40.87
N TRP A 409 -10.20 10.86 41.11
CA TRP A 409 -8.75 10.77 41.25
C TRP A 409 -8.01 11.14 39.96
N ILE A 410 -8.48 10.69 38.79
CA ILE A 410 -7.82 11.03 37.52
C ILE A 410 -7.84 12.53 37.20
N GLN A 411 -8.79 13.28 37.77
CA GLN A 411 -8.91 14.73 37.60
C GLN A 411 -8.13 15.52 38.66
N ALA A 412 -7.73 14.87 39.75
CA ALA A 412 -6.96 15.51 40.80
C ALA A 412 -5.50 15.70 40.37
N GLU A 413 -4.89 16.80 40.80
CA GLU A 413 -3.45 17.01 40.60
C GLU A 413 -2.65 15.99 41.42
N LEU A 414 -1.69 15.34 40.76
CA LEU A 414 -0.76 14.45 41.43
C LEU A 414 0.37 15.26 42.08
N SER A 415 0.65 14.95 43.35
CA SER A 415 1.75 15.53 44.14
C SER A 415 3.07 15.47 43.35
N ASP A 416 3.90 16.53 43.46
CA ASP A 416 5.19 16.72 42.78
C ASP A 416 5.20 16.84 41.24
N ARG A 417 4.09 16.55 40.53
CA ARG A 417 4.01 16.69 39.06
C ARG A 417 3.23 17.92 38.59
N GLY A 418 2.31 18.43 39.40
CA GLY A 418 1.46 19.58 39.04
C GLY A 418 0.56 19.34 37.82
N GLN A 419 0.30 18.07 37.50
CA GLN A 419 -0.58 17.64 36.41
C GLN A 419 -1.45 16.48 36.88
N SER A 420 -2.67 16.40 36.35
CA SER A 420 -3.58 15.29 36.60
C SER A 420 -3.28 14.10 35.68
N VAL A 421 -3.84 12.93 35.98
CA VAL A 421 -3.79 11.79 35.05
C VAL A 421 -4.54 12.13 33.76
N ALA A 422 -5.65 12.86 33.86
CA ALA A 422 -6.45 13.31 32.72
C ALA A 422 -5.68 14.26 31.77
N ASP A 423 -4.66 14.97 32.27
CA ASP A 423 -3.73 15.72 31.41
C ASP A 423 -2.67 14.78 30.80
N ALA A 424 -2.13 13.89 31.63
CA ALA A 424 -1.06 12.97 31.23
C ALA A 424 -1.46 11.98 30.12
N ILE A 425 -2.74 11.59 30.01
CA ILE A 425 -3.22 10.72 28.91
C ILE A 425 -2.98 11.35 27.52
N HIS A 426 -2.93 12.69 27.43
CA HIS A 426 -2.66 13.42 26.20
C HIS A 426 -1.17 13.78 26.03
N GLY A 427 -0.37 13.63 27.09
CA GLY A 427 1.05 13.95 27.13
C GLY A 427 1.96 12.99 26.37
N SER A 428 3.28 13.20 26.50
CA SER A 428 4.30 12.44 25.78
C SER A 428 4.39 10.97 26.23
N GLU A 429 4.90 10.09 25.36
CA GLU A 429 5.08 8.67 25.68
C GLU A 429 6.04 8.40 26.86
N PRO A 430 7.20 9.09 26.98
CA PRO A 430 8.11 8.89 28.11
C PRO A 430 7.50 9.31 29.46
N GLU A 431 6.76 10.41 29.50
CA GLU A 431 6.09 10.89 30.71
C GLU A 431 5.00 9.92 31.17
N TRP A 432 4.18 9.43 30.23
CA TRP A 432 3.16 8.43 30.48
C TRP A 432 3.75 7.14 31.05
N THR A 433 4.78 6.60 30.39
CA THR A 433 5.46 5.38 30.82
C THR A 433 6.05 5.52 32.23
N THR A 434 6.66 6.67 32.52
CA THR A 434 7.23 6.96 33.84
C THR A 434 6.14 6.99 34.92
N LEU A 435 4.99 7.62 34.63
CA LEU A 435 3.85 7.67 35.54
C LEU A 435 3.30 6.26 35.83
N CYS A 436 3.03 5.47 34.78
CA CYS A 436 2.57 4.08 34.93
C CYS A 436 3.54 3.26 35.79
N HIS A 437 4.84 3.39 35.57
CA HIS A 437 5.86 2.68 36.33
C HIS A 437 5.92 3.11 37.80
N GLN A 438 5.79 4.40 38.10
CA GLN A 438 5.76 4.90 39.49
C GLN A 438 4.55 4.33 40.24
N LEU A 439 3.35 4.42 39.65
CA LEU A 439 2.11 3.92 40.26
C LEU A 439 2.11 2.40 40.43
N SER A 440 2.60 1.66 39.43
CA SER A 440 2.67 0.19 39.49
C SER A 440 3.58 -0.33 40.61
N ASN A 441 4.59 0.46 41.01
CA ASN A 441 5.59 0.05 41.99
C ASN A 441 5.25 0.39 43.44
N ILE A 442 4.17 1.13 43.71
CA ILE A 442 3.79 1.55 45.08
C ILE A 442 3.68 0.33 46.01
N GLY A 443 2.91 -0.69 45.61
CA GLY A 443 2.74 -1.90 46.41
C GLY A 443 4.05 -2.64 46.68
N THR A 444 4.95 -2.70 45.70
CA THR A 444 6.29 -3.30 45.83
C THR A 444 7.15 -2.50 46.80
N GLN A 445 7.14 -1.17 46.71
CA GLN A 445 7.89 -0.30 47.60
C GLN A 445 7.39 -0.40 49.04
N ILE A 446 6.07 -0.41 49.26
CA ILE A 446 5.48 -0.63 50.59
C ILE A 446 5.91 -2.00 51.16
N ARG A 447 5.95 -3.04 50.34
CA ARG A 447 6.28 -4.41 50.79
C ARG A 447 7.75 -4.55 51.19
N PHE A 448 8.67 -4.06 50.35
CA PHE A 448 10.09 -4.38 50.48
C PHE A 448 10.92 -3.26 51.11
N SER A 449 10.54 -1.99 50.94
CA SER A 449 11.27 -0.82 51.47
C SER A 449 10.31 0.29 51.91
N PRO A 450 9.44 0.03 52.91
CA PRO A 450 8.49 1.04 53.36
C PRO A 450 9.20 2.24 53.98
N ARG A 451 8.75 3.46 53.63
CA ARG A 451 9.27 4.74 54.13
C ARG A 451 8.09 5.64 54.47
N ALA A 452 8.23 6.45 55.53
CA ALA A 452 7.16 7.34 55.96
C ALA A 452 6.80 8.42 54.92
N ASN A 453 7.77 8.83 54.09
CA ASN A 453 7.61 9.82 53.03
C ASN A 453 7.44 9.19 51.64
N LEU A 454 6.94 7.97 51.55
CA LEU A 454 6.68 7.33 50.27
C LEU A 454 5.50 8.02 49.58
N GLU A 455 5.69 8.49 48.34
CA GLU A 455 4.63 9.10 47.55
C GLU A 455 3.61 8.04 47.11
N LEU A 456 2.33 8.26 47.47
CA LEU A 456 1.22 7.37 47.15
C LEU A 456 0.36 7.90 46.01
N PHE A 457 0.65 9.10 45.49
CA PHE A 457 -0.06 9.71 44.37
C PHE A 457 -1.58 9.80 44.59
N GLY A 458 -1.99 10.04 45.84
CA GLY A 458 -3.39 10.11 46.25
C GLY A 458 -4.17 8.78 46.19
N LEU A 459 -3.48 7.64 46.03
CA LEU A 459 -4.10 6.32 46.19
C LEU A 459 -4.25 5.97 47.67
N PRO A 460 -5.36 5.30 48.09
CA PRO A 460 -5.69 4.96 49.47
C PRO A 460 -4.81 3.81 50.02
N CYS A 461 -3.49 4.00 50.00
CA CYS A 461 -2.50 3.01 50.40
C CYS A 461 -1.84 3.34 51.75
N GLU A 462 -2.28 4.39 52.43
CA GLU A 462 -1.72 4.89 53.69
C GLU A 462 -1.79 3.81 54.78
N GLY A 463 -2.95 3.20 54.98
CA GLY A 463 -3.13 2.14 55.99
C GLY A 463 -2.22 0.93 55.72
N LYS A 464 -2.05 0.55 54.44
CA LYS A 464 -1.12 -0.51 54.03
C LYS A 464 0.34 -0.14 54.31
N LEU A 465 0.72 1.12 54.07
CA LEU A 465 2.05 1.63 54.37
C LEU A 465 2.33 1.65 55.88
N GLU A 466 1.39 2.14 56.68
CA GLU A 466 1.50 2.16 58.15
C GLU A 466 1.69 0.77 58.73
N ARG A 467 0.87 -0.21 58.30
CA ARG A 467 1.03 -1.62 58.70
C ARG A 467 2.40 -2.16 58.34
N ALA A 468 2.94 -1.79 57.17
CA ALA A 468 4.26 -2.24 56.73
C ALA A 468 5.40 -1.61 57.56
N LEU A 469 5.30 -0.31 57.87
CA LEU A 469 6.23 0.39 58.75
C LEU A 469 6.20 -0.19 60.17
N GLN A 470 5.02 -0.44 60.72
CA GLN A 470 4.85 -1.05 62.04
C GLN A 470 5.47 -2.44 62.10
N ARG A 471 5.22 -3.29 61.10
CA ARG A 471 5.85 -4.61 61.00
C ARG A 471 7.37 -4.51 60.96
N LYS A 472 7.94 -3.61 60.17
CA LYS A 472 9.40 -3.41 60.10
C LYS A 472 10.00 -2.92 61.42
N ARG A 473 9.26 -2.08 62.15
CA ARG A 473 9.65 -1.62 63.48
C ARG A 473 9.64 -2.78 64.48
N LEU A 474 8.58 -3.58 64.53
CA LEU A 474 8.49 -4.76 65.40
C LEU A 474 9.59 -5.77 65.07
N GLU A 475 9.84 -6.07 63.79
CA GLU A 475 10.96 -6.93 63.35
C GLU A 475 12.33 -6.39 63.79
N ALA A 476 12.50 -5.07 63.90
CA ALA A 476 13.74 -4.46 64.39
C ALA A 476 13.85 -4.56 65.92
N GLU A 477 12.76 -4.30 66.64
CA GLU A 477 12.66 -4.44 68.10
C GLU A 477 12.89 -5.91 68.54
N ASP A 478 12.33 -6.87 67.83
CA ASP A 478 12.55 -8.31 68.06
C ASP A 478 14.00 -8.72 67.79
N ARG A 479 14.59 -8.25 66.68
CA ARG A 479 16.02 -8.48 66.40
C ARG A 479 16.94 -7.89 67.48
N GLU A 480 16.62 -6.71 68.01
CA GLU A 480 17.36 -6.13 69.13
C GLU A 480 17.19 -6.95 70.41
N ARG A 481 15.97 -7.45 70.69
CA ARG A 481 15.69 -8.32 71.84
C ARG A 481 16.48 -9.62 71.73
N GLU A 482 16.40 -10.32 70.61
CA GLU A 482 17.16 -11.55 70.34
C GLU A 482 18.67 -11.32 70.50
N LYS A 483 19.18 -10.20 70.01
CA LYS A 483 20.58 -9.82 70.18
C LYS A 483 20.94 -9.65 71.66
N ARG A 484 20.13 -8.93 72.45
CA ARG A 484 20.35 -8.75 73.89
C ARG A 484 20.27 -10.06 74.68
N GLU A 485 19.31 -10.92 74.34
CA GLU A 485 19.17 -12.24 74.96
C GLU A 485 20.36 -13.14 74.66
N LYS A 486 20.83 -13.13 73.40
CA LYS A 486 22.05 -13.84 73.00
C LYS A 486 23.29 -13.30 73.72
N GLU A 487 23.47 -11.99 73.79
CA GLU A 487 24.59 -11.36 74.53
C GLU A 487 24.59 -11.77 76.01
N LYS A 488 23.41 -11.83 76.63
CA LYS A 488 23.24 -12.28 78.02
C LYS A 488 23.57 -13.77 78.18
N ALA A 489 23.04 -14.63 77.30
CA ALA A 489 23.32 -16.07 77.32
C ALA A 489 24.81 -16.36 77.10
N ASP A 490 25.46 -15.65 76.18
CA ASP A 490 26.90 -15.75 75.95
C ASP A 490 27.69 -15.31 77.20
N ALA A 491 27.26 -14.26 77.89
CA ALA A 491 27.87 -13.82 79.16
C ALA A 491 27.73 -14.88 80.26
N GLU A 492 26.56 -15.50 80.41
CA GLU A 492 26.33 -16.57 81.37
C GLU A 492 27.16 -17.83 81.04
N ALA A 493 27.24 -18.21 79.76
CA ALA A 493 28.08 -19.32 79.31
C ALA A 493 29.57 -19.09 79.62
N ARG A 494 30.06 -17.86 79.45
CA ARG A 494 31.44 -17.48 79.84
C ARG A 494 31.67 -17.66 81.35
N VAL A 495 30.73 -17.22 82.18
CA VAL A 495 30.78 -17.40 83.63
C VAL A 495 30.81 -18.88 84.02
N VAL A 496 29.92 -19.70 83.44
CA VAL A 496 29.89 -21.16 83.68
C VAL A 496 31.20 -21.81 83.25
N ARG A 497 31.77 -21.42 82.11
CA ARG A 497 33.08 -21.91 81.63
C ARG A 497 34.19 -21.60 82.64
N LEU A 498 34.25 -20.36 83.15
CA LEU A 498 35.25 -19.99 84.14
C LEU A 498 35.10 -20.80 85.43
N ARG A 499 33.86 -20.96 85.93
CA ARG A 499 33.60 -21.78 87.13
C ARG A 499 34.13 -23.19 86.99
N LYS A 500 33.87 -23.84 85.84
CA LYS A 500 34.34 -25.19 85.54
C LYS A 500 35.87 -25.28 85.54
N LEU A 501 36.55 -24.30 84.94
CA LEU A 501 38.01 -24.26 84.92
C LEU A 501 38.58 -24.04 86.32
N ALA A 502 38.01 -23.10 87.09
CA ALA A 502 38.46 -22.81 88.43
C ALA A 502 38.29 -24.00 89.38
N ALA A 503 37.18 -24.73 89.27
CA ALA A 503 36.95 -25.96 90.03
C ALA A 503 37.99 -27.04 89.73
N ALA A 504 38.42 -27.17 88.47
CA ALA A 504 39.44 -28.13 88.06
C ALA A 504 40.84 -27.75 88.57
N ASP A 505 41.19 -26.46 88.54
CA ASP A 505 42.55 -25.99 88.81
C ASP A 505 42.81 -25.67 90.30
N LEU A 506 41.80 -25.23 91.07
CA LEU A 506 41.97 -24.78 92.45
C LEU A 506 41.33 -25.69 93.53
N GLY A 507 40.55 -26.71 93.14
CA GLY A 507 39.93 -27.65 94.09
C GLY A 507 38.94 -26.97 95.05
N GLU A 508 38.95 -27.34 96.34
CA GLU A 508 37.97 -26.87 97.33
C GLU A 508 37.96 -25.35 97.57
N GLY A 509 39.03 -24.62 97.21
CA GLY A 509 39.15 -23.17 97.39
C GLY A 509 38.61 -22.31 96.24
N HIS A 510 38.12 -22.91 95.15
CA HIS A 510 37.82 -22.18 93.90
C HIS A 510 36.68 -21.15 94.02
N GLU A 511 35.61 -21.44 94.78
CA GLU A 511 34.45 -20.52 94.93
C GLU A 511 34.83 -19.22 95.64
N ILE A 512 35.75 -19.28 96.61
CA ILE A 512 36.27 -18.10 97.30
C ILE A 512 37.07 -17.24 96.31
N TRP A 513 37.94 -17.86 95.51
CA TRP A 513 38.71 -17.12 94.50
C TRP A 513 37.80 -16.48 93.44
N LEU A 514 36.80 -17.21 92.94
CA LEU A 514 35.85 -16.74 91.93
C LEU A 514 35.05 -15.51 92.36
N SER A 515 34.80 -15.35 93.67
CA SER A 515 34.01 -14.26 94.26
C SER A 515 34.86 -13.16 94.90
N THR A 516 36.18 -13.34 95.00
CA THR A 516 37.09 -12.36 95.59
C THR A 516 37.68 -11.47 94.49
N GLY A 517 37.72 -10.16 94.73
CA GLY A 517 38.34 -9.22 93.80
C GLY A 517 39.83 -9.52 93.59
N ASP A 518 40.27 -9.54 92.34
CA ASP A 518 41.67 -9.74 91.96
C ASP A 518 42.27 -8.42 91.48
N ALA A 519 43.43 -8.03 92.02
CA ALA A 519 44.11 -6.80 91.63
C ALA A 519 44.48 -6.77 90.14
N ALA A 520 44.75 -7.93 89.53
CA ALA A 520 45.01 -8.04 88.08
C ALA A 520 43.73 -7.94 87.23
N LEU A 521 42.55 -8.02 87.85
CA LEU A 521 41.25 -7.78 87.24
C LEU A 521 40.68 -6.41 87.65
N ASN A 522 41.55 -5.45 87.99
CA ASN A 522 41.18 -4.11 88.44
C ASN A 522 40.23 -4.10 89.66
N GLY A 523 40.37 -5.08 90.55
CA GLY A 523 39.53 -5.23 91.74
C GLY A 523 38.17 -5.90 91.50
N GLN A 524 37.82 -6.23 90.25
CA GLN A 524 36.63 -7.05 89.97
C GLN A 524 36.87 -8.50 90.36
N SER A 525 35.79 -9.20 90.70
CA SER A 525 35.85 -10.65 90.84
C SER A 525 36.06 -11.32 89.48
N PRO A 526 36.72 -12.49 89.43
CA PRO A 526 36.82 -13.29 88.21
C PRO A 526 35.47 -13.56 87.53
N LEU A 527 34.39 -13.74 88.31
CA LEU A 527 33.04 -13.93 87.77
C LEU A 527 32.46 -12.68 87.09
N GLU A 528 32.71 -11.49 87.65
CA GLU A 528 32.27 -10.23 87.04
C GLU A 528 33.03 -9.94 85.75
N SER A 529 34.36 -10.11 85.78
CA SER A 529 35.21 -9.90 84.62
C SER A 529 34.84 -10.85 83.46
N ALA A 530 34.57 -12.12 83.77
CA ALA A 530 34.19 -13.14 82.78
C ALA A 530 32.88 -12.87 82.03
N ARG A 531 32.06 -11.91 82.45
CA ARG A 531 30.86 -11.50 81.69
C ARG A 531 31.21 -10.84 80.36
N SER A 532 32.46 -10.41 80.14
CA SER A 532 32.98 -9.95 78.85
C SER A 532 33.93 -10.97 78.23
N GLU A 533 34.10 -10.96 76.92
CA GLU A 533 35.03 -11.86 76.23
C GLU A 533 36.49 -11.59 76.64
N THR A 534 36.88 -10.32 76.69
CA THR A 534 38.21 -9.89 77.17
C THR A 534 38.42 -10.26 78.63
N GLY A 535 37.43 -10.00 79.48
CA GLY A 535 37.53 -10.30 80.91
C GLY A 535 37.52 -11.79 81.23
N LEU A 536 36.90 -12.65 80.42
CA LEU A 536 37.05 -14.11 80.57
C LEU A 536 38.51 -14.54 80.34
N ARG A 537 39.14 -14.00 79.29
CA ARG A 537 40.55 -14.30 79.00
C ARG A 537 41.44 -13.86 80.16
N ASP A 538 41.20 -12.67 80.68
CA ASP A 538 41.98 -12.11 81.79
C ASP A 538 41.75 -12.90 83.08
N ALA A 539 40.51 -13.34 83.34
CA ALA A 539 40.18 -14.19 84.48
C ALA A 539 40.81 -15.60 84.38
N ILE A 540 40.89 -16.20 83.19
CA ILE A 540 41.61 -17.46 82.98
C ILE A 540 43.11 -17.28 83.22
N TYR A 541 43.69 -16.15 82.83
CA TYR A 541 45.09 -15.86 83.11
C TYR A 541 45.35 -15.68 84.63
N ALA A 542 44.44 -14.99 85.32
CA ALA A 542 44.48 -14.87 86.77
C ALA A 542 44.34 -16.25 87.46
N LEU A 543 43.46 -17.13 86.95
CA LEU A 543 43.31 -18.50 87.42
C LEU A 543 44.62 -19.28 87.31
N GLY A 544 45.28 -19.25 86.14
CA GLY A 544 46.55 -19.94 85.93
C GLY A 544 47.65 -19.48 86.90
N ARG A 545 47.77 -18.16 87.11
CA ARG A 545 48.71 -17.62 88.11
C ARG A 545 48.40 -18.11 89.52
N LYS A 546 47.11 -18.18 89.89
CA LYS A 546 46.70 -18.66 91.21
C LYS A 546 46.96 -20.15 91.38
N ALA A 547 46.68 -20.95 90.37
CA ALA A 547 46.95 -22.39 90.37
C ALA A 547 48.45 -22.68 90.47
N ASP A 548 49.29 -21.95 89.72
CA ASP A 548 50.75 -22.05 89.82
C ASP A 548 51.27 -21.65 91.20
N GLN A 549 50.72 -20.59 91.79
CA GLN A 549 51.05 -20.19 93.15
C GLN A 549 50.76 -21.33 94.15
N LEU A 550 49.55 -21.90 94.13
CA LEU A 550 49.17 -23.00 95.02
C LEU A 550 50.03 -24.25 94.79
N ARG A 551 50.36 -24.57 93.52
CA ARG A 551 51.23 -25.70 93.18
C ARG A 551 52.65 -25.50 93.70
N ILE A 552 53.20 -24.29 93.61
CA ILE A 552 54.53 -23.97 94.15
C ILE A 552 54.53 -24.07 95.69
N GLU A 553 53.49 -23.55 96.34
CA GLU A 553 53.30 -23.64 97.79
C GLU A 553 53.21 -25.11 98.25
N GLU A 554 52.45 -25.93 97.53
CA GLU A 554 52.33 -27.37 97.81
C GLU A 554 53.64 -28.13 97.57
N GLN A 555 54.34 -27.88 96.45
CA GLN A 555 55.65 -28.50 96.21
C GLN A 555 56.69 -28.09 97.25
N ALA A 556 56.69 -26.83 97.70
CA ALA A 556 57.55 -26.37 98.78
C ALA A 556 57.21 -27.09 100.10
N ARG A 557 55.92 -27.28 100.39
CA ARG A 557 55.44 -28.03 101.56
C ARG A 557 55.85 -29.50 101.50
N GLU A 558 55.71 -30.16 100.36
CA GLU A 558 56.14 -31.54 100.14
C GLU A 558 57.65 -31.71 100.25
N ARG A 559 58.43 -30.80 99.65
CA ARG A 559 59.90 -30.78 99.76
C ARG A 559 60.32 -30.65 101.21
N LYS A 560 59.72 -29.71 101.95
CA LYS A 560 59.92 -29.56 103.39
C LYS A 560 59.59 -30.85 104.13
N HIS A 561 58.40 -31.40 103.92
CA HIS A 561 57.96 -32.64 104.59
C HIS A 561 58.87 -33.84 104.28
N LYS A 562 59.37 -33.96 103.05
CA LYS A 562 60.31 -35.01 102.64
C LYS A 562 61.66 -34.82 103.34
N ALA A 563 62.24 -33.62 103.25
CA ALA A 563 63.53 -33.30 103.83
C ALA A 563 63.55 -33.48 105.35
N VAL A 564 62.48 -33.05 106.03
CA VAL A 564 62.29 -33.27 107.47
C VAL A 564 62.21 -34.77 107.78
N ARG A 565 61.41 -35.56 107.06
CA ARG A 565 61.31 -37.02 107.28
C ARG A 565 62.63 -37.74 107.06
N GLU A 566 63.40 -37.35 106.04
CA GLU A 566 64.72 -37.92 105.79
C GLU A 566 65.72 -37.54 106.88
N LEU A 567 65.65 -36.31 107.40
CA LEU A 567 66.45 -35.89 108.55
C LEU A 567 66.09 -36.71 109.80
N GLU A 568 64.80 -36.90 110.07
CA GLU A 568 64.31 -37.74 111.17
C GLU A 568 64.84 -39.18 111.05
N ALA A 569 64.77 -39.76 109.85
CA ALA A 569 65.30 -41.09 109.58
C ALA A 569 66.83 -41.14 109.79
N LEU A 570 67.56 -40.11 109.37
CA LEU A 570 69.00 -40.02 109.59
C LEU A 570 69.33 -39.92 111.08
N ALA A 571 68.63 -39.06 111.83
CA ALA A 571 68.79 -38.90 113.27
C ALA A 571 68.54 -40.22 114.01
N ARG A 572 67.45 -40.94 113.66
CA ARG A 572 67.13 -42.27 114.22
C ARG A 572 68.17 -43.33 113.90
N ASN A 573 68.89 -43.22 112.79
CA ASN A 573 70.00 -44.13 112.49
C ASN A 573 71.25 -43.79 113.30
N ARG A 574 71.51 -42.50 113.61
CA ARG A 574 72.73 -42.08 114.31
C ARG A 574 72.65 -42.23 115.83
N TYR A 575 71.46 -42.19 116.42
CA TYR A 575 71.23 -42.43 117.85
C TYR A 575 70.69 -43.85 118.09
N ILE A 576 71.21 -44.55 119.10
CA ILE A 576 70.72 -45.89 119.46
C ILE A 576 69.35 -45.83 120.15
N ASP A 577 69.08 -44.78 120.92
CA ASP A 577 67.80 -44.53 121.57
C ASP A 577 66.89 -43.64 120.70
N PRO A 578 65.72 -44.14 120.24
CA PRO A 578 64.77 -43.36 119.45
C PRO A 578 64.29 -42.07 120.13
N ALA A 579 64.17 -42.06 121.46
CA ALA A 579 63.69 -40.88 122.19
C ALA A 579 64.68 -39.70 122.09
N ARG A 580 65.99 -39.99 121.97
CA ARG A 580 67.01 -38.95 121.77
C ARG A 580 67.02 -38.40 120.35
N ALA A 581 66.76 -39.24 119.34
CA ALA A 581 66.62 -38.77 117.96
C ALA A 581 65.43 -37.81 117.82
N ASP A 582 64.28 -38.15 118.40
CA ASP A 582 63.09 -37.29 118.35
C ASP A 582 63.30 -36.00 119.17
N LEU A 583 63.99 -36.08 120.33
CA LEU A 583 64.38 -34.89 121.10
C LEU A 583 65.31 -33.98 120.29
N TRP A 584 66.30 -34.55 119.60
CA TRP A 584 67.22 -33.78 118.74
C TRP A 584 66.46 -33.02 117.66
N MET A 585 65.52 -33.68 116.97
CA MET A 585 64.71 -33.09 115.90
C MET A 585 63.85 -31.90 116.36
N ARG A 586 63.41 -31.89 117.63
CA ARG A 586 62.51 -30.86 118.19
C ARG A 586 63.23 -29.83 119.08
N SER A 587 64.44 -30.15 119.54
CA SER A 587 65.23 -29.27 120.40
C SER A 587 65.78 -28.07 119.64
N SER A 588 65.65 -26.89 120.23
CA SER A 588 66.26 -25.67 119.69
C SER A 588 67.78 -25.79 119.66
N ARG A 589 68.39 -25.36 118.55
CA ARG A 589 69.83 -25.43 118.30
C ARG A 589 70.37 -24.03 118.07
N PRO A 590 71.32 -23.52 118.88
CA PRO A 590 71.94 -22.22 118.66
C PRO A 590 72.59 -22.11 117.26
N GLU A 591 73.15 -23.21 116.76
CA GLU A 591 73.82 -23.29 115.46
C GLU A 591 72.85 -23.15 114.28
N LEU A 592 71.56 -23.42 114.49
CA LEU A 592 70.49 -23.23 113.51
C LEU A 592 69.70 -21.93 113.76
N GLY A 593 70.30 -20.96 114.46
CA GLY A 593 69.67 -19.68 114.77
C GLY A 593 68.52 -19.79 115.77
N GLY A 594 68.55 -20.78 116.67
CA GLY A 594 67.53 -21.02 117.68
C GLY A 594 66.32 -21.83 117.19
N GLN A 595 66.31 -22.27 115.93
CA GLN A 595 65.27 -23.15 115.40
C GLN A 595 65.52 -24.61 115.77
N SER A 596 64.46 -25.41 115.79
CA SER A 596 64.58 -26.86 115.83
C SER A 596 65.05 -27.38 114.46
N PRO A 597 65.78 -28.51 114.39
CA PRO A 597 66.12 -29.12 113.10
C PRO A 597 64.90 -29.39 112.20
N ALA A 598 63.74 -29.72 112.78
CA ALA A 598 62.49 -29.91 112.03
C ALA A 598 61.94 -28.61 111.42
N ASP A 599 62.06 -27.47 112.11
CA ASP A 599 61.55 -26.19 111.61
C ASP A 599 62.50 -25.55 110.59
N PHE A 600 63.80 -25.67 110.82
CA PHE A 600 64.85 -25.15 109.95
C PHE A 600 64.92 -25.91 108.62
N THR A 601 64.61 -27.21 108.64
CA THR A 601 64.64 -28.04 107.43
C THR A 601 63.44 -27.73 106.55
N ILE A 602 63.69 -27.08 105.42
CA ILE A 602 62.69 -26.70 104.42
C ILE A 602 62.97 -27.35 103.06
N ASP A 603 64.16 -27.90 102.86
CA ASP A 603 64.62 -28.58 101.66
C ASP A 603 65.83 -29.49 101.95
N ASP A 604 66.34 -30.17 100.92
CA ASP A 604 67.47 -31.09 101.03
C ASP A 604 68.78 -30.40 101.48
N ALA A 605 69.00 -29.13 101.10
CA ALA A 605 70.20 -28.40 101.47
C ALA A 605 70.21 -28.02 102.97
N THR A 606 69.06 -27.60 103.49
CA THR A 606 68.87 -27.31 104.91
C THR A 606 68.86 -28.58 105.75
N ARG A 607 68.32 -29.69 105.23
CA ARG A 607 68.48 -31.03 105.81
C ARG A 607 69.95 -31.42 105.94
N ASP A 608 70.74 -31.28 104.87
CA ASP A 608 72.15 -31.68 104.87
C ASP A 608 72.98 -30.84 105.83
N LYS A 609 72.69 -29.53 105.94
CA LYS A 609 73.27 -28.69 106.99
C LYS A 609 72.94 -29.20 108.38
N CYS A 610 71.69 -29.57 108.65
CA CYS A 610 71.32 -30.16 109.93
C CYS A 610 72.04 -31.49 110.18
N ALA A 611 72.25 -32.30 109.14
CA ALA A 611 72.88 -33.61 109.23
C ALA A 611 74.37 -33.56 109.64
N ILE A 612 75.08 -32.46 109.38
CA ILE A 612 76.47 -32.26 109.83
C ILE A 612 76.57 -32.28 111.36
N TYR A 613 75.52 -31.81 112.05
CA TYR A 613 75.47 -31.76 113.51
C TYR A 613 74.97 -33.08 114.14
N LEU A 614 74.78 -34.13 113.33
CA LEU A 614 74.54 -35.48 113.83
C LEU A 614 75.87 -36.21 114.08
N PRO A 615 75.92 -37.14 115.06
CA PRO A 615 77.12 -37.92 115.34
C PRO A 615 77.64 -38.67 114.09
N GLY A 616 78.96 -38.62 113.84
CA GLY A 616 79.58 -39.24 112.66
C GLY A 616 79.56 -40.78 112.62
N LYS A 617 79.34 -41.44 113.76
CA LYS A 617 79.13 -42.89 113.93
C LYS A 617 77.97 -43.13 114.91
N LYS A 618 77.34 -44.31 114.88
CA LYS A 618 76.25 -44.67 115.81
C LYS A 618 76.68 -44.42 117.26
N SER A 619 76.07 -43.43 117.90
CA SER A 619 76.44 -42.96 119.23
C SER A 619 75.48 -43.52 120.29
N ARG A 620 76.03 -44.01 121.41
CA ARG A 620 75.26 -44.26 122.64
C ARG A 620 74.98 -42.98 123.43
N TYR A 621 75.58 -41.86 123.02
CA TYR A 621 75.45 -40.54 123.64
C TYR A 621 74.77 -39.55 122.71
#